data_AF-A0A9E4EW28-F1
#
_entry.id   AF-A0A9E4EW28-F1
#
_cell.length_a   1.000
_cell.length_b   1.000
_cell.length_c   1.000
_cell.angle_alpha   90.00
_cell.angle_beta   90.00
_cell.angle_gamma   90.00
#
_symmetry.space_group_name_H-M   'P 1'
#
loop_
_entity.id
_entity.type
_entity.pdbx_description
1 polymer ?
#
loop_
_entity_poly.entity_id
_entity_poly.type
_entity_poly.pdbx_seq_one_letter_code
_entity_poly.pdbx_strand_id
1 'polypeptide(L)' 'MPSSSSGLLDYLADIPDPRIERCRAHRLIDILMIAVCGAICGADSWVAIAEC' A
#
# COMPACT_ATOMS: atom_id res chain seq x y z
N MET A 1 -6.78 26.91 3.59
CA MET A 1 -6.55 26.75 2.14
C MET A 1 -6.34 25.28 1.88
N PRO A 2 -7.20 24.56 1.13
CA PRO A 2 -6.88 23.19 0.78
C PRO A 2 -5.86 23.24 -0.36
N SER A 3 -4.57 23.11 -0.02
CA SER A 3 -3.53 22.86 -1.02
C SER A 3 -3.86 21.52 -1.68
N SER A 4 -4.07 21.54 -3.00
CA SER A 4 -4.51 20.41 -3.83
C SER A 4 -3.43 19.33 -4.02
N SER A 5 -2.91 18.79 -2.93
CA SER A 5 -1.92 17.73 -2.94
C SER A 5 -2.47 16.53 -2.18
N SER A 6 -3.42 15.81 -2.80
CA SER A 6 -3.73 14.45 -2.36
C SER A 6 -2.44 13.64 -2.50
N GLY A 7 -1.83 13.30 -1.37
CA GLY A 7 -0.63 12.45 -1.36
C GLY A 7 -0.99 11.04 -1.83
N LEU A 8 0.01 10.25 -2.22
CA LEU A 8 -0.19 8.84 -2.58
C LEU A 8 -1.01 8.06 -1.52
N LEU A 9 -0.80 8.37 -0.24
CA LEU A 9 -1.56 7.80 0.88
C LEU A 9 -3.06 8.11 0.81
N ASP A 10 -3.46 9.31 0.37
CA ASP A 10 -4.86 9.71 0.24
C ASP A 10 -5.56 8.88 -0.84
N TYR A 11 -4.89 8.71 -1.99
CA TYR A 11 -5.38 7.84 -3.06
C TYR A 11 -5.45 6.37 -2.66
N LEU A 12 -4.46 5.87 -1.91
CA LEU A 12 -4.44 4.49 -1.43
C LEU A 12 -5.48 4.23 -0.34
N ALA A 13 -5.84 5.25 0.45
CA ALA A 13 -6.86 5.15 1.50
C ALA A 13 -8.28 5.01 0.95
N ASP A 14 -8.55 5.58 -0.23
CA ASP A 14 -9.85 5.50 -0.91
C ASP A 14 -10.15 4.10 -1.48
N ILE A 15 -9.12 3.27 -1.66
CA ILE A 15 -9.27 1.93 -2.23
C ILE A 15 -10.10 1.04 -1.28
N PRO A 16 -11.25 0.52 -1.72
CA PRO A 16 -12.08 -0.34 -0.90
C PRO A 16 -11.35 -1.66 -0.64
N ASP A 17 -11.34 -2.11 0.61
CA ASP A 17 -10.65 -3.33 1.00
C ASP A 17 -11.39 -4.59 0.53
N PRO A 18 -10.87 -5.35 -0.46
CA PRO A 18 -11.55 -6.53 -1.00
C PRO A 18 -11.39 -7.76 -0.08
N ARG A 19 -10.58 -7.65 0.99
CA ARG A 19 -10.25 -8.78 1.86
C ARG A 19 -11.40 -9.05 2.82
N ILE A 20 -11.66 -10.33 3.10
CA ILE A 20 -12.63 -10.75 4.10
C ILE A 20 -12.19 -10.22 5.47
N GLU A 21 -13.12 -9.70 6.27
CA GLU A 21 -12.81 -9.07 7.56
C GLU A 21 -11.94 -9.92 8.49
N ARG A 22 -12.24 -11.22 8.60
CA ARG A 22 -11.47 -12.19 9.40
C ARG A 22 -10.02 -12.39 8.94
N CYS A 23 -9.65 -11.91 7.76
CA CYS A 23 -8.32 -12.01 7.16
C CYS A 23 -7.53 -10.68 7.22
N ARG A 24 -8.05 -9.64 7.89
CA ARG A 24 -7.42 -8.32 7.97
C ARG A 24 -6.51 -8.19 9.19
N ALA A 25 -5.35 -8.84 9.16
CA ALA A 25 -4.32 -8.67 10.20
C ALA A 25 -3.60 -7.30 10.12
N HIS A 26 -3.54 -6.71 8.92
CA HIS A 26 -2.90 -5.43 8.65
C HIS A 26 -3.82 -4.53 7.83
N ARG A 27 -3.71 -3.20 8.01
CA ARG A 27 -4.47 -2.22 7.23
C ARG A 27 -4.05 -2.31 5.76
N LEU A 28 -5.01 -2.16 4.85
CA LEU A 28 -4.74 -2.31 3.42
C LEU A 28 -3.72 -1.26 2.95
N ILE A 29 -3.86 -0.02 3.41
CA ILE A 29 -2.96 1.08 3.08
C ILE A 29 -1.49 0.78 3.41
N ASP A 30 -1.21 0.12 4.54
CA ASP A 30 0.16 -0.22 4.94
C ASP A 30 0.75 -1.25 3.97
N ILE A 31 -0.03 -2.27 3.60
CA ILE A 31 0.39 -3.29 2.64
C ILE A 31 0.65 -2.67 1.26
N LEU A 32 -0.25 -1.80 0.79
CA LEU A 32 -0.10 -1.15 -0.51
C LEU A 32 1.11 -0.21 -0.53
N MET A 33 1.37 0.52 0.56
CA MET A 33 2.57 1.35 0.67
C MET A 33 3.85 0.51 0.58
N ILE A 34 3.93 -0.61 1.32
CA ILE A 34 5.09 -1.51 1.27
C ILE A 34 5.28 -2.06 -0.15
N ALA A 35 4.19 -2.47 -0.81
CA ALA A 35 4.24 -2.98 -2.17
C ALA A 35 4.75 -1.94 -3.17
N VAL A 36 4.30 -0.68 -3.07
CA VAL A 36 4.77 0.41 -3.94
C VAL A 36 6.24 0.72 -3.67
N CYS A 37 6.67 0.81 -2.41
CA CYS A 37 8.08 1.00 -2.07
C CYS A 37 8.96 -0.11 -2.66
N GLY A 38 8.52 -1.37 -2.53
CA GLY A 38 9.18 -2.52 -3.12
C GLY A 38 9.28 -2.44 -4.64
N ALA A 39 8.17 -2.14 -5.31
CA ALA A 39 8.13 -2.01 -6.77
C ALA A 39 9.06 -0.90 -7.28
N ILE A 40 9.15 0.24 -6.57
CA ILE A 40 10.07 1.33 -6.89
C ILE A 40 11.54 0.87 -6.75
N CYS A 41 11.84 0.03 -5.76
CA CYS A 41 13.16 -0.59 -5.59
C CYS A 41 13.44 -1.72 -6.60
N GLY A 42 12.49 -2.07 -7.47
CA GLY A 42 12.63 -3.15 -8.45
C GLY A 42 12.32 -4.54 -7.91
N ALA A 43 11.66 -4.66 -6.75
CA ALA A 43 11.19 -5.93 -6.23
C ALA A 43 9.95 -6.40 -7.00
N ASP A 44 10.06 -7.53 -7.69
CA ASP A 44 8.97 -8.13 -8.50
C ASP A 44 8.13 -9.15 -7.71
N SER A 45 8.51 -9.46 -6.46
CA SER A 45 7.79 -10.42 -5.63
C SER A 45 7.77 -10.02 -4.15
N TRP A 46 6.81 -10.54 -3.39
CA TRP A 46 6.75 -10.34 -1.93
C TRP A 46 8.02 -10.83 -1.20
N VAL A 47 8.70 -11.85 -1.74
CA VAL A 47 9.98 -12.32 -1.20
C VAL A 47 11.06 -11.26 -1.43
N ALA A 48 11.16 -10.75 -2.66
CA ALA A 48 12.10 -9.68 -2.99
C ALA A 48 11.87 -8.40 -2.16
N ILE A 49 10.62 -8.09 -1.82
CA ILE A 49 10.28 -6.97 -0.92
C ILE A 49 10.81 -7.22 0.50
N ALA A 50 10.75 -8.46 0.99
CA ALA A 50 11.24 -8.81 2.32
C ALA A 50 12.78 -8.87 2.40
N GLU A 51 13.45 -9.01 1.26
CA GLU A 51 14.92 -9.04 1.14
C GLU A 51 15.54 -7.67 0.82
N CYS A 52 14.71 -6.63 0.60
CA CYS A 52 15.13 -5.25 0.36
C CYS A 52 15.70 -4.54 1.59
#